data_AF-A0A198A022-F1
#
_entry.id   AF-A0A198A022-F1
#
_cell.length_a   1.000
_cell.length_b   1.000
_cell.length_c   1.000
_cell.angle_alpha   90.00
_cell.angle_beta   90.00
_cell.angle_gamma   90.00
#
_symmetry.space_group_name_H-M   'P 1'
#
loop_
_entity.id
_entity.type
_entity.pdbx_description
1 polymer ?
#
loop_
_entity_poly.entity_id
_entity_poly.type
_entity_poly.pdbx_seq_one_letter_code
_entity_poly.pdbx_strand_id
1 'polypeptide(L)'
;MAVTTLLGTLLGPNTHWIVDIALFLFSGALMLSSVHYFLRLHRNERAEISDLLYGFNQLIPSTLTYLLFLLFILLWTLLLIIPGIIAGLRYAMTFYILNDEPDIKPHQAIKRSSEMMKGHKWNFFKLQLSFIGWYLLGIIAGFITIAALPYVQMNDPYWSGLIIALFTLPVLTYTAAATAAFYENLKAMQQGEQV
;
A
#
# COMPACT_ATOMS: atom_id res chain seq x y z
N MET A 1 -3.19 12.31 -4.89
CA MET A 1 -3.88 13.46 -5.52
C MET A 1 -4.40 14.47 -4.50
N ALA A 2 -5.05 14.09 -3.39
CA ALA A 2 -5.52 15.07 -2.38
C ALA A 2 -4.40 15.71 -1.55
N VAL A 3 -3.36 14.95 -1.18
CA VAL A 3 -2.21 15.45 -0.39
C VAL A 3 -1.31 16.40 -1.21
N THR A 4 -1.13 16.11 -2.50
CA THR A 4 -0.29 16.90 -3.42
C THR A 4 -0.94 18.23 -3.77
N THR A 5 -2.27 18.27 -3.89
CA THR A 5 -3.02 19.53 -4.05
C THR A 5 -3.02 20.35 -2.76
N LEU A 6 -3.15 19.74 -1.58
CA LEU A 6 -3.10 20.43 -0.27
C LEU A 6 -1.73 21.05 0.04
N LEU A 7 -0.63 20.37 -0.28
CA LEU A 7 0.74 20.90 -0.08
C LEU A 7 1.13 21.89 -1.19
N GLY A 8 0.66 21.67 -2.42
CA GLY A 8 0.90 22.57 -3.55
C GLY A 8 0.20 23.94 -3.41
N THR A 9 -0.95 24.01 -2.74
CA THR A 9 -1.59 25.31 -2.44
C THR A 9 -0.87 26.11 -1.36
N LEU A 10 -0.21 25.45 -0.40
CA LEU A 10 0.58 26.09 0.66
C LEU A 10 1.93 26.64 0.16
N LEU A 11 2.56 25.98 -0.82
CA LEU A 11 3.89 26.34 -1.35
C LEU A 11 3.83 27.06 -2.71
N GLY A 12 2.63 27.35 -3.21
CA GLY A 12 2.39 28.04 -4.48
C GLY A 12 2.20 27.10 -5.69
N PRO A 13 1.42 27.51 -6.70
CA PRO A 13 0.97 26.64 -7.80
C PRO A 13 2.09 26.02 -8.64
N ASN A 14 3.33 26.52 -8.55
CA ASN A 14 4.50 26.05 -9.30
C ASN A 14 5.42 25.07 -8.54
N THR A 15 5.10 24.69 -7.29
CA THR A 15 5.95 23.80 -6.48
C THR A 15 5.43 22.36 -6.36
N HIS A 16 4.28 22.04 -6.97
CA HIS A 16 3.65 20.72 -6.90
C HIS A 16 4.57 19.58 -7.37
N TRP A 17 5.37 19.79 -8.43
CA TRP A 17 6.31 18.78 -8.95
C TRP A 17 7.41 18.41 -7.94
N ILE A 18 7.85 19.35 -7.09
CA ILE A 18 8.84 19.07 -6.03
C ILE A 18 8.23 18.17 -4.97
N VAL A 19 6.98 18.45 -4.60
CA VAL A 19 6.21 17.65 -3.63
C VAL A 19 5.97 16.25 -4.19
N ASP A 20 5.63 16.12 -5.47
CA ASP A 20 5.40 14.83 -6.11
C ASP A 20 6.68 13.98 -6.15
N ILE A 21 7.83 14.58 -6.49
CA ILE A 21 9.13 13.90 -6.48
C ILE A 21 9.49 13.47 -5.06
N ALA A 22 9.31 14.33 -4.06
CA ALA A 22 9.58 13.99 -2.67
C ALA A 22 8.69 12.83 -2.20
N LEU A 23 7.37 12.89 -2.45
CA LEU A 23 6.45 11.81 -2.10
C LEU A 23 6.80 10.50 -2.81
N PHE A 24 7.21 10.56 -4.07
CA PHE A 24 7.67 9.38 -4.80
C PHE A 24 8.92 8.77 -4.15
N LEU A 25 9.91 9.58 -3.80
CA LEU A 25 11.13 9.10 -3.13
C LEU A 25 10.84 8.49 -1.76
N PHE A 26 9.95 9.11 -0.98
CA PHE A 26 9.56 8.62 0.34
C PHE A 26 8.53 7.49 0.30
N SER A 27 7.87 7.24 -0.83
CA SER A 27 6.79 6.24 -0.92
C SER A 27 7.25 4.84 -0.52
N GLY A 28 8.44 4.41 -0.95
CA GLY A 28 9.00 3.11 -0.57
C GLY A 28 9.25 2.99 0.93
N ALA A 29 9.75 4.08 1.53
CA ALA A 29 9.97 4.16 2.98
C ALA A 29 8.65 4.14 3.75
N LEU A 30 7.66 4.92 3.33
CA LEU A 30 6.32 4.92 3.93
C LEU A 30 5.65 3.55 3.83
N MET A 31 5.84 2.85 2.70
CA MET A 31 5.34 1.51 2.52
C MET A 31 6.01 0.53 3.49
N LEU A 32 7.34 0.56 3.61
CA LEU A 32 8.07 -0.29 4.57
C LEU A 32 7.66 0.02 6.02
N SER A 33 7.54 1.30 6.38
CA SER A 33 7.06 1.73 7.69
C SER A 33 5.67 1.18 8.01
N SER A 34 4.74 1.24 7.05
CA SER A 34 3.38 0.71 7.25
C SER A 34 3.42 -0.80 7.51
N VAL A 35 4.22 -1.53 6.73
CA VAL A 35 4.40 -2.98 6.86
C VAL A 35 5.01 -3.33 8.22
N HIS A 36 6.07 -2.61 8.64
CA HIS A 36 6.71 -2.80 9.93
C HIS A 36 5.72 -2.64 11.08
N TYR A 37 4.95 -1.56 11.07
CA TYR A 37 3.95 -1.27 12.10
C TYR A 37 2.86 -2.35 12.17
N PHE A 38 2.27 -2.75 11.03
CA PHE A 38 1.22 -3.77 11.01
C PHE A 38 1.72 -5.17 11.38
N LEU A 39 2.96 -5.52 11.01
CA LEU A 39 3.58 -6.77 11.45
C LEU A 39 3.80 -6.81 12.97
N ARG A 40 4.30 -5.72 13.56
CA ARG A 40 4.49 -5.63 15.02
C ARG A 40 3.16 -5.72 15.77
N LEU A 41 2.12 -5.06 15.26
CA LEU A 41 0.76 -5.21 15.79
C LEU A 41 0.27 -6.66 15.74
N HIS A 42 0.49 -7.36 14.62
CA HIS A 42 0.07 -8.75 14.49
C HIS A 42 0.85 -9.69 15.41
N ARG A 43 2.15 -9.41 15.64
CA ARG A 43 3.03 -10.16 16.55
C ARG A 43 2.79 -9.86 18.04
N ASN A 44 1.76 -9.08 18.38
CA ASN A 44 1.50 -8.58 19.75
C ASN A 44 2.69 -7.81 20.37
N GLU A 45 3.52 -7.19 19.53
CA GLU A 45 4.60 -6.32 19.98
C GLU A 45 4.06 -4.90 20.22
N ARG A 46 4.72 -4.12 21.10
CA ARG A 46 4.36 -2.71 21.31
C ARG A 46 4.68 -1.92 20.04
N ALA A 47 3.65 -1.53 19.29
CA ALA A 47 3.80 -0.69 18.13
C ALA A 47 3.83 0.78 18.56
N GLU A 48 4.94 1.47 18.30
CA GLU A 48 5.16 2.87 18.65
C GLU A 48 5.07 3.78 17.41
N ILE A 49 4.90 5.09 17.62
CA ILE A 49 4.92 6.06 16.51
C ILE A 49 6.30 6.10 15.83
N SER A 50 7.37 5.79 16.58
CA SER A 50 8.74 5.65 16.08
C SER A 50 8.85 4.57 14.98
N ASP A 51 8.00 3.56 15.03
CA ASP A 51 7.96 2.45 14.05
C ASP A 51 7.43 2.90 12.69
N LEU A 52 6.57 3.93 12.66
CA LEU A 52 6.13 4.57 11.42
C LEU A 52 7.26 5.35 10.73
N LEU A 53 8.35 5.64 11.46
CA LEU A 53 9.54 6.27 10.91
C LEU A 53 10.63 5.25 10.55
N TYR A 54 10.42 3.95 10.80
CA TYR A 54 11.43 2.91 10.56
C TYR A 54 11.91 2.88 9.11
N GLY A 55 10.99 2.98 8.13
CA GLY A 55 11.33 3.00 6.71
C GLY A 55 12.23 4.17 6.31
N PHE A 56 12.27 5.25 7.09
CA PHE A 56 13.17 6.39 6.87
C PHE A 56 14.62 6.12 7.33
N ASN A 57 14.85 5.13 8.17
CA ASN A 57 16.22 4.66 8.43
C ASN A 57 16.76 3.83 7.27
N GLN A 58 15.86 3.26 6.47
CA GLN A 58 16.16 2.37 5.35
C GLN A 58 15.70 2.95 4.01
N LEU A 59 15.88 4.26 3.80
CA LEU A 59 15.43 4.95 2.59
C LEU A 59 15.97 4.30 1.31
N ILE A 60 17.28 4.06 1.25
CA ILE A 60 17.93 3.55 0.03
C ILE A 60 17.37 2.17 -0.36
N PRO A 61 17.41 1.12 0.49
CA PRO A 61 16.91 -0.20 0.11
C PRO A 61 15.38 -0.21 -0.11
N SER A 62 14.61 0.57 0.66
CA SER A 62 13.15 0.65 0.52
C SER A 62 12.73 1.30 -0.79
N THR A 63 13.31 2.45 -1.13
CA THR A 63 13.00 3.18 -2.36
C THR A 63 13.51 2.43 -3.58
N LEU A 64 14.66 1.77 -3.50
CA LEU A 64 15.17 0.94 -4.60
C LEU A 64 14.29 -0.29 -4.84
N THR A 65 13.79 -0.92 -3.77
CA THR A 65 12.82 -2.02 -3.87
C THR A 65 11.50 -1.57 -4.46
N TYR A 66 11.00 -0.41 -4.03
CA TYR A 66 9.80 0.19 -4.60
C TYR A 66 9.93 0.52 -6.08
N LEU A 67 11.05 1.12 -6.48
CA LEU A 67 11.34 1.42 -7.88
C LEU A 67 11.40 0.15 -8.73
N LEU A 68 12.08 -0.89 -8.23
CA LEU A 68 12.20 -2.16 -8.93
C LEU A 68 10.85 -2.89 -9.03
N PHE A 69 10.06 -2.87 -7.95
CA PHE A 69 8.71 -3.40 -7.90
C PHE A 69 7.81 -2.73 -8.94
N LEU A 70 7.81 -1.39 -8.99
CA LEU A 70 7.07 -0.62 -9.99
C LEU A 70 7.53 -0.93 -11.41
N LEU A 71 8.84 -0.99 -11.65
CA LEU A 71 9.39 -1.30 -12.97
C LEU A 71 8.91 -2.67 -13.47
N PHE A 72 8.95 -3.70 -12.62
CA PHE A 72 8.48 -5.03 -13.01
C PHE A 72 6.99 -5.05 -13.29
N ILE A 73 6.17 -4.45 -12.41
CA ILE A 73 4.72 -4.39 -12.63
C ILE A 73 4.41 -3.63 -13.91
N LEU A 74 5.05 -2.48 -14.13
CA LEU A 74 4.89 -1.69 -15.34
C LEU A 74 5.23 -2.51 -16.58
N LEU A 75 6.37 -3.22 -16.57
CA LEU A 75 6.78 -4.07 -17.68
C LEU A 75 5.76 -5.18 -17.99
N TRP A 76 5.22 -5.84 -16.96
CA TRP A 76 4.17 -6.85 -17.12
C TRP A 76 2.84 -6.25 -17.61
N THR A 77 2.43 -5.11 -17.05
CA THR A 77 1.19 -4.42 -17.45
C THR A 77 1.26 -3.86 -18.87
N LEU A 78 2.44 -3.39 -19.30
CA LEU A 78 2.68 -2.85 -20.64
C LEU A 78 2.59 -3.94 -21.70
N LEU A 79 3.03 -5.16 -21.36
CA LEU A 79 2.89 -6.30 -22.25
C LEU A 79 1.40 -6.67 -22.38
N LEU A 80 0.70 -6.87 -21.25
CA LEU A 80 -0.74 -7.12 -21.18
C LEU A 80 -1.28 -6.77 -19.77
N ILE A 81 -2.52 -6.30 -19.67
CA ILE A 81 -3.13 -5.92 -18.36
C ILE A 81 -3.23 -7.12 -17.40
N ILE A 82 -3.63 -8.30 -17.91
CA ILE A 82 -3.84 -9.51 -17.11
C ILE A 82 -2.56 -9.99 -16.38
N PRO A 83 -1.42 -10.20 -17.05
CA PRO A 83 -0.19 -10.59 -16.36
C PRO A 83 0.31 -9.50 -15.41
N GLY A 84 0.00 -8.22 -15.66
CA GLY A 84 0.26 -7.14 -14.71
C GLY A 84 -0.42 -7.34 -13.36
N ILE A 85 -1.71 -7.70 -13.35
CA ILE A 85 -2.45 -8.01 -12.12
C ILE A 85 -1.83 -9.22 -11.41
N ILE A 86 -1.51 -10.28 -12.17
CA ILE A 86 -0.88 -11.48 -11.61
C ILE A 86 0.51 -11.16 -11.02
N ALA A 87 1.30 -10.31 -11.67
CA ALA A 87 2.58 -9.84 -11.16
C ALA A 87 2.42 -9.07 -9.85
N GLY A 88 1.43 -8.18 -9.76
CA GLY A 88 1.10 -7.48 -8.51
C GLY A 88 0.80 -8.44 -7.36
N LEU A 89 -0.04 -9.45 -7.61
CA LEU A 89 -0.36 -10.48 -6.59
C LEU A 89 0.88 -11.29 -6.19
N ARG A 90 1.79 -11.58 -7.13
CA ARG A 90 3.02 -12.34 -6.86
C ARG A 90 4.03 -11.55 -6.03
N TYR A 91 4.07 -10.24 -6.20
CA TYR A 91 5.07 -9.37 -5.56
C TYR A 91 4.53 -8.68 -4.30
N ALA A 92 3.28 -8.92 -3.91
CA ALA A 92 2.63 -8.29 -2.76
C ALA A 92 3.38 -8.48 -1.43
N MET A 93 4.15 -9.56 -1.27
CA MET A 93 4.89 -9.88 -0.03
C MET A 93 6.32 -9.31 -0.02
N THR A 94 6.75 -8.61 -1.07
CA THR A 94 8.14 -8.12 -1.21
C THR A 94 8.56 -7.24 -0.04
N PHE A 95 7.71 -6.30 0.38
CA PHE A 95 8.02 -5.37 1.47
C PHE A 95 7.99 -6.04 2.85
N TYR A 96 7.20 -7.11 3.01
CA TYR A 96 7.17 -7.92 4.23
C TYR A 96 8.46 -8.71 4.40
N ILE A 97 8.97 -9.29 3.30
CA ILE A 97 10.27 -9.97 3.28
C ILE A 97 11.41 -8.97 3.51
N LEU A 98 11.36 -7.79 2.88
CA LEU A 98 12.36 -6.73 3.11
C LEU A 98 12.38 -6.27 4.58
N ASN A 99 11.23 -6.24 5.24
CA ASN A 99 11.16 -5.92 6.66
C ASN A 99 11.80 -7.00 7.55
N ASP A 100 11.56 -8.27 7.25
CA ASP A 100 12.13 -9.40 8.00
C ASP A 100 13.64 -9.59 7.73
N GLU A 101 14.08 -9.30 6.50
CA GLU A 101 15.48 -9.44 6.05
C GLU A 101 15.97 -8.11 5.42
N PRO A 102 16.36 -7.10 6.22
CA PRO A 102 16.68 -5.76 5.70
C PRO A 102 17.92 -5.71 4.79
N ASP A 103 18.86 -6.66 4.94
CA ASP A 103 20.07 -6.76 4.13
C ASP A 103 19.83 -7.45 2.76
N ILE A 104 18.61 -7.94 2.50
CA ILE A 104 18.29 -8.64 1.26
C ILE A 104 18.34 -7.69 0.06
N LYS A 105 18.88 -8.15 -1.07
CA LYS A 105 18.87 -7.33 -2.29
C LYS A 105 17.44 -7.18 -2.81
N PRO A 106 17.03 -6.01 -3.33
CA PRO A 106 15.68 -5.77 -3.84
C PRO A 106 15.14 -6.84 -4.80
N HIS A 107 15.96 -7.30 -5.74
CA HIS A 107 15.57 -8.33 -6.70
C HIS A 107 15.36 -9.71 -6.05
N GLN A 108 16.10 -10.01 -4.97
CA GLN A 108 15.96 -11.25 -4.22
C GLN A 108 14.67 -11.22 -3.38
N ALA A 109 14.32 -10.08 -2.78
CA ALA A 109 13.04 -9.90 -2.10
C ALA A 109 11.85 -10.17 -3.03
N ILE A 110 11.88 -9.61 -4.25
CA ILE A 110 10.82 -9.81 -5.26
C ILE A 110 10.74 -11.28 -5.67
N LYS A 111 11.89 -11.93 -5.91
CA LYS A 111 11.95 -13.35 -6.26
C LYS A 111 11.36 -14.21 -5.14
N ARG A 112 11.76 -13.96 -3.89
CA ARG A 112 11.28 -14.70 -2.72
C ARG A 112 9.80 -14.49 -2.47
N SER A 113 9.28 -13.27 -2.66
CA SER A 113 7.83 -13.01 -2.65
C SER A 113 7.11 -13.87 -3.69
N SER A 114 7.64 -13.95 -4.92
CA SER A 114 7.02 -14.75 -5.97
C SER A 114 7.05 -16.25 -5.67
N GLU A 115 8.06 -16.75 -4.96
CA GLU A 115 8.18 -18.15 -4.56
C GLU A 115 7.21 -18.48 -3.42
N MET A 116 7.15 -17.61 -2.40
CA MET A 116 6.22 -17.72 -1.26
C MET A 116 4.76 -17.70 -1.71
N MET A 117 4.45 -16.88 -2.71
CA MET A 117 3.11 -16.76 -3.29
C MET A 117 2.72 -17.90 -4.24
N LYS A 118 3.64 -18.82 -4.58
CA LYS A 118 3.33 -19.94 -5.49
C LYS A 118 2.34 -20.89 -4.81
N GLY A 119 1.22 -21.17 -5.48
CA GLY A 119 0.11 -21.95 -4.92
C GLY A 119 -0.92 -21.14 -4.13
N HIS A 120 -0.56 -19.96 -3.61
CA HIS A 120 -1.42 -19.15 -2.74
C HIS A 120 -2.01 -17.89 -3.39
N LYS A 121 -1.64 -17.60 -4.65
CA LYS A 121 -2.13 -16.41 -5.39
C LYS A 121 -3.65 -16.32 -5.42
N TRP A 122 -4.35 -17.45 -5.56
CA TRP A 122 -5.81 -17.49 -5.59
C TRP A 122 -6.42 -17.18 -4.22
N ASN A 123 -5.79 -17.63 -3.13
CA ASN A 123 -6.23 -17.30 -1.78
C ASN A 123 -6.06 -15.81 -1.49
N PHE A 124 -4.93 -15.23 -1.91
CA PHE A 124 -4.71 -13.79 -1.80
C PHE A 124 -5.69 -12.99 -2.68
N PHE A 125 -6.00 -13.48 -3.88
CA PHE A 125 -7.00 -12.84 -4.74
C PHE A 125 -8.39 -12.85 -4.11
N LYS A 126 -8.83 -13.97 -3.52
CA LYS A 126 -10.10 -14.04 -2.77
C LYS A 126 -10.12 -13.08 -1.57
N LEU A 127 -8.99 -12.97 -0.86
CA LEU A 127 -8.85 -12.01 0.24
C LEU A 127 -9.05 -10.58 -0.29
N GLN A 128 -8.39 -10.21 -1.39
CA GLN A 128 -8.57 -8.91 -2.04
C GLN A 128 -10.01 -8.68 -2.53
N LEU A 129 -10.66 -9.73 -3.05
CA LEU A 129 -12.05 -9.67 -3.50
C LEU A 129 -13.02 -9.40 -2.34
N SER A 130 -12.72 -9.85 -1.11
CA SER A 130 -13.56 -9.52 0.05
C SER A 130 -13.59 -8.01 0.35
N PHE A 131 -12.55 -7.27 -0.03
CA PHE A 131 -12.48 -5.82 0.14
C PHE A 131 -13.10 -5.03 -1.02
N ILE A 132 -13.34 -5.66 -2.17
CA ILE A 132 -13.88 -4.96 -3.35
C ILE A 132 -15.22 -4.29 -3.04
N GLY A 133 -16.05 -4.89 -2.19
CA GLY A 133 -17.34 -4.33 -1.76
C GLY A 133 -17.16 -3.02 -1.01
N TRP A 134 -16.16 -2.93 -0.13
CA TRP A 134 -15.84 -1.71 0.60
C TRP A 134 -15.32 -0.61 -0.31
N TYR A 135 -14.46 -0.95 -1.27
CA TYR A 135 -13.99 0.01 -2.27
C TYR A 135 -15.13 0.51 -3.15
N LEU A 136 -16.07 -0.36 -3.53
CA LEU A 136 -17.25 0.02 -4.31
C LEU A 136 -18.16 0.97 -3.52
N LEU A 137 -18.39 0.71 -2.22
CA LEU A 137 -19.10 1.65 -1.36
C LEU A 137 -18.40 3.01 -1.29
N GLY A 138 -17.07 3.03 -1.16
CA GLY A 138 -16.29 4.27 -1.17
C GLY A 138 -16.43 5.06 -2.48
N ILE A 139 -16.45 4.37 -3.62
CA ILE A 139 -16.66 4.99 -4.93
C ILE A 139 -18.07 5.58 -5.04
N ILE A 140 -19.09 4.80 -4.65
CA ILE A 140 -20.49 5.26 -4.67
C ILE A 140 -20.67 6.48 -3.76
N ALA A 141 -20.11 6.46 -2.54
CA ALA A 141 -20.12 7.60 -1.63
C ALA A 141 -19.42 8.83 -2.24
N GLY A 142 -18.29 8.64 -2.93
CA GLY A 142 -17.61 9.69 -3.67
C GLY A 142 -18.49 10.34 -4.75
N PHE A 143 -19.16 9.52 -5.58
CA PHE A 143 -20.07 10.03 -6.62
C PHE A 143 -21.25 10.80 -6.03
N ILE A 144 -21.88 10.29 -4.95
CA ILE A 144 -22.98 10.97 -4.27
C ILE A 144 -22.53 12.34 -3.75
N THR A 145 -21.33 12.39 -3.17
CA THR A 145 -20.78 13.61 -2.58
C THR A 145 -20.48 14.66 -3.66
N ILE A 146 -19.90 14.25 -4.79
CA ILE A 146 -19.64 15.13 -5.93
C ILE A 146 -20.95 15.63 -6.55
N ALA A 147 -21.96 14.77 -6.68
CA ALA A 147 -23.28 15.13 -7.19
C ALA A 147 -24.06 16.07 -6.25
N ALA A 148 -23.76 16.06 -4.95
CA ALA A 148 -24.35 16.97 -3.96
C ALA A 148 -23.71 18.37 -3.95
N LEU A 149 -22.47 18.52 -4.44
CA LEU A 149 -21.75 19.81 -4.47
C LEU A 149 -22.53 21.01 -5.05
N PRO A 150 -23.30 20.90 -6.16
CA PRO A 150 -24.04 22.05 -6.69
C PRO A 150 -25.29 22.42 -5.87
N TYR A 151 -25.81 21.51 -5.05
CA TYR A 151 -27.06 21.72 -4.28
C TYR A 151 -26.79 22.27 -2.88
N VAL A 152 -25.64 21.92 -2.32
CA VAL A 152 -25.19 22.48 -1.05
C VAL A 152 -24.36 23.71 -1.41
N GLN A 153 -24.76 24.92 -1.01
CA GLN A 153 -23.96 26.16 -1.15
C GLN A 153 -22.70 26.14 -0.26
N MET A 154 -22.07 24.98 -0.12
CA MET A 154 -20.81 24.77 0.57
C MET A 154 -19.69 25.08 -0.41
N ASN A 155 -19.17 26.30 -0.31
CA ASN A 155 -18.02 26.75 -1.09
C ASN A 155 -16.70 26.05 -0.71
N ASP A 156 -16.69 25.20 0.32
CA ASP A 156 -15.49 24.52 0.80
C ASP A 156 -15.41 23.05 0.33
N PRO A 157 -14.51 22.72 -0.62
CA PRO A 157 -14.37 21.37 -1.17
C PRO A 157 -13.84 20.32 -0.16
N TYR A 158 -13.38 20.73 1.03
CA TYR A 158 -12.73 19.86 2.02
C TYR A 158 -13.66 18.81 2.66
N TRP A 159 -14.95 19.13 2.84
CA TRP A 159 -15.92 18.22 3.45
C TRP A 159 -16.10 16.93 2.65
N SER A 160 -16.01 17.03 1.32
CA SER A 160 -16.06 15.86 0.45
C SER A 160 -14.90 14.90 0.67
N GLY A 161 -13.70 15.45 0.90
CA GLY A 161 -12.50 14.70 1.23
C GLY A 161 -12.59 14.00 2.59
N LEU A 162 -13.20 14.66 3.60
CA LEU A 162 -13.41 14.07 4.93
C LEU A 162 -14.39 12.88 4.89
N ILE A 163 -15.48 12.99 4.14
CA ILE A 163 -16.45 11.89 3.97
C ILE A 163 -15.76 10.69 3.31
N ILE A 164 -15.01 10.91 2.24
CA ILE A 164 -14.26 9.85 1.55
C ILE A 164 -13.20 9.25 2.48
N ALA A 165 -12.48 10.07 3.25
CA ALA A 165 -11.47 9.61 4.20
C ALA A 165 -12.08 8.72 5.29
N LEU A 166 -13.25 9.07 5.81
CA LEU A 166 -13.94 8.30 6.84
C LEU A 166 -14.31 6.88 6.38
N PHE A 167 -14.65 6.71 5.10
CA PHE A 167 -14.93 5.38 4.52
C PHE A 167 -13.66 4.64 4.10
N THR A 168 -12.62 5.33 3.63
CA THR A 168 -11.45 4.68 3.02
C THR A 168 -10.34 4.36 4.01
N LEU A 169 -10.14 5.17 5.06
CA LEU A 169 -9.10 4.94 6.06
C LEU A 169 -9.27 3.59 6.79
N PRO A 170 -10.47 3.20 7.26
CA PRO A 170 -10.66 1.90 7.89
C PRO A 170 -10.33 0.76 6.94
N VAL A 171 -10.71 0.89 5.66
CA VAL A 171 -10.44 -0.11 4.62
C VAL A 171 -8.94 -0.25 4.38
N LEU A 172 -8.19 0.85 4.30
CA LEU A 172 -6.73 0.81 4.16
C LEU A 172 -6.08 0.11 5.36
N THR A 173 -6.53 0.41 6.59
CA THR A 173 -5.99 -0.25 7.78
C THR A 173 -6.37 -1.74 7.82
N TYR A 174 -7.57 -2.09 7.42
CA TYR A 174 -8.06 -3.47 7.43
C TYR A 174 -7.38 -4.33 6.36
N THR A 175 -7.18 -3.78 5.15
CA THR A 175 -6.43 -4.45 4.08
C THR A 175 -4.95 -4.66 4.45
N ALA A 176 -4.32 -3.67 5.07
CA ALA A 176 -2.94 -3.78 5.52
C ALA A 176 -2.78 -4.84 6.63
N ALA A 177 -3.67 -4.82 7.63
CA ALA A 177 -3.70 -5.83 8.70
C ALA A 177 -3.97 -7.24 8.15
N ALA A 178 -4.93 -7.39 7.24
CA ALA A 178 -5.25 -8.67 6.62
C ALA A 178 -4.11 -9.21 5.75
N THR A 179 -3.39 -8.33 5.05
CA THR A 179 -2.22 -8.71 4.25
C THR A 179 -1.06 -9.13 5.16
N ALA A 180 -0.86 -8.45 6.30
CA ALA A 180 0.13 -8.84 7.30
C ALA A 180 -0.17 -10.22 7.91
N ALA A 181 -1.42 -10.45 8.30
CA ALA A 181 -1.86 -11.77 8.79
C ALA A 181 -1.68 -12.86 7.73
N PHE A 182 -2.00 -12.57 6.47
CA PHE A 182 -1.78 -13.50 5.37
C PHE A 182 -0.30 -13.83 5.16
N TYR A 183 0.60 -12.85 5.30
CA TYR A 183 2.05 -13.08 5.23
C TYR A 183 2.54 -14.00 6.35
N GLU A 184 2.13 -13.76 7.59
CA GLU A 184 2.52 -14.61 8.73
C GLU A 184 2.00 -16.04 8.57
N ASN A 185 0.76 -16.22 8.10
CA ASN A 185 0.22 -17.54 7.80
C ASN A 185 1.04 -18.27 6.72
N LEU A 186 1.45 -17.56 5.66
CA LEU A 186 2.32 -18.14 4.63
C LEU A 186 3.69 -18.53 5.19
N LYS A 187 4.24 -17.73 6.10
CA LYS A 187 5.53 -17.98 6.75
C LYS A 187 5.45 -19.21 7.66
N ALA A 188 4.41 -19.32 8.47
CA ALA A 188 4.15 -20.48 9.33
C ALA A 188 3.98 -21.78 8.52
N MET A 189 3.23 -21.74 7.41
CA MET A 189 3.10 -22.88 6.49
C MET A 189 4.46 -23.33 5.89
N GLN A 190 5.37 -22.40 5.60
CA GLN A 190 6.71 -22.73 5.11
C GLN A 190 7.62 -23.33 6.19
N GLN A 191 7.37 -22.99 7.46
CA GLN A 191 8.11 -23.51 8.62
C GLN A 191 7.55 -24.84 9.14
N GLY A 192 6.45 -25.34 8.56
CA GLY A 192 5.80 -26.60 8.96
C GLY A 192 4.97 -26.47 10.23
N GLU A 193 4.71 -25.25 10.71
CA GLU A 193 3.79 -25.00 11.81
C GLU A 193 2.35 -25.14 11.32
N GLN A 194 1.51 -25.86 12.07
CA GLN A 194 0.08 -25.95 11.75
C GLN A 194 -0.60 -24.64 12.18
N VAL A 195 -1.03 -23.88 11.17
CA VAL A 195 -1.77 -22.60 11.27
C VAL A 195 -3.24 -22.84 11.58
#